data_AF-A0A9D4XYM5-F1
#
_entry.id   AF-A0A9D4XYM5-F1
#
_cell.length_a   1.000
_cell.length_b   1.000
_cell.length_c   1.000
_cell.angle_alpha   90.00
_cell.angle_beta   90.00
_cell.angle_gamma   90.00
#
_symmetry.space_group_name_H-M   'P 1'
#
loop_
_entity.id
_entity.type
_entity.pdbx_description
1 polymer ?
#
loop_
_entity_poly.entity_id
_entity_poly.type
_entity_poly.pdbx_seq_one_letter_code
_entity_poly.pdbx_strand_id
1 'polypeptide(L)'
;MSKNIRKHSSDENSGDMRLFAIKTLKMTEEILTSITKMHPQWRHLVSAVDHRVDRALAILRPQAIADHRSLLALLGWPPALSVIASPHSDARSANQVLNPLQSMQADHKLKYSENFLALCNLQELQRKRKSRQLVGHDREVALRQPLWAIEELVNPLSLASQKHFSKWVDKPEFIFTLVFKITRDYVDSLDEMLQPLVDEAKVVGYSCREEWISAMVTSLCTYLAKEVFPSYITQLDEESVTGVQSSARISWLHLIDLMIAFDKRIISMVEHSGILLSLDDDILQRVSSLSVFCDRPDWLNLWAEIELGDALDKLKPDTENESNWKKKIESVVLSTCTDDHKSPLVSSAFVRRLASIVERCRSLPSVTLRSKFLRLVGVPIIRKFFDSILLRCQEAEGLTALT
;
A
#
# COMPACT_ATOMS: atom_id res chain seq x y z
N MET A 1 37.64 20.00 37.75
CA MET A 1 36.93 18.76 37.36
C MET A 1 35.72 18.58 38.27
N SER A 2 34.48 18.81 37.78
CA SER A 2 33.21 18.25 38.32
C SER A 2 31.98 18.93 37.68
N LYS A 3 31.68 18.64 36.40
CA LYS A 3 30.42 19.11 35.77
C LYS A 3 29.59 18.05 35.03
N ASN A 4 29.95 16.77 35.11
CA ASN A 4 29.27 15.73 34.31
C ASN A 4 28.33 14.77 35.08
N ILE A 5 28.08 14.98 36.38
CA ILE A 5 27.28 14.00 37.17
C ILE A 5 25.77 14.35 37.21
N ARG A 6 25.37 15.59 36.90
CA ARG A 6 23.96 16.03 37.09
C ARG A 6 23.01 15.74 35.92
N LYS A 7 23.52 15.25 34.78
CA LYS A 7 22.72 15.01 33.56
C LYS A 7 22.17 13.58 33.47
N HIS A 8 22.85 12.61 34.09
CA HIS A 8 22.40 11.21 34.06
C HIS A 8 21.20 10.94 34.99
N SER A 9 21.11 11.61 36.14
CA SER A 9 20.03 11.37 37.10
C SER A 9 18.67 11.98 36.69
N SER A 10 18.64 12.95 35.78
CA SER A 10 17.38 13.57 35.32
C SER A 10 16.66 12.72 34.27
N ASP A 11 17.41 12.03 33.41
CA ASP A 11 16.86 11.26 32.29
C ASP A 11 16.27 9.92 32.76
N GLU A 12 16.91 9.25 33.73
CA GLU A 12 16.36 8.03 34.36
C GLU A 12 15.06 8.33 35.12
N ASN A 13 15.03 9.41 35.91
CA ASN A 13 13.86 9.82 36.67
C ASN A 13 12.68 10.23 35.77
N SER A 14 12.96 10.80 34.59
CA SER A 14 11.95 11.16 33.58
C SER A 14 11.32 9.92 32.92
N GLY A 15 12.13 8.90 32.59
CA GLY A 15 11.66 7.64 32.03
C GLY A 15 10.70 6.89 32.96
N ASP A 16 11.08 6.79 34.24
CA ASP A 16 10.27 6.14 35.28
C ASP A 16 8.94 6.87 35.53
N MET A 17 8.95 8.21 35.57
CA MET A 17 7.73 9.01 35.70
C MET A 17 6.78 8.82 34.51
N ARG A 18 7.32 8.69 33.29
CA ARG A 18 6.51 8.48 32.09
C ARG A 18 5.86 7.10 32.07
N LEU A 19 6.61 6.05 32.41
CA LEU A 19 6.05 4.69 32.54
C LEU A 19 4.96 4.61 33.61
N PHE A 20 5.20 5.27 34.75
CA PHE A 20 4.20 5.40 35.80
C PHE A 20 2.93 6.10 35.29
N ALA A 21 3.07 7.24 34.60
CA ALA A 21 1.93 7.97 34.04
C ALA A 21 1.11 7.12 33.05
N ILE A 22 1.77 6.38 32.15
CA ILE A 22 1.09 5.48 31.20
C ILE A 22 0.31 4.39 31.94
N LYS A 23 0.91 3.80 32.98
CA LYS A 23 0.25 2.78 33.81
C LYS A 23 -0.98 3.34 34.52
N THR A 24 -0.89 4.54 35.09
CA THR A 24 -2.03 5.22 35.72
C THR A 24 -3.15 5.50 34.72
N LEU A 25 -2.82 5.96 33.51
CA LEU A 25 -3.82 6.22 32.47
C LEU A 25 -4.50 4.93 31.99
N LYS A 26 -3.76 3.82 31.87
CA LYS A 26 -4.34 2.50 31.56
C LYS A 26 -5.33 2.05 32.63
N MET A 27 -4.95 2.13 33.90
CA MET A 27 -5.84 1.79 35.01
C MET A 27 -7.09 2.69 35.03
N THR A 28 -6.92 3.98 34.72
CA THR A 28 -8.03 4.92 34.60
C THR A 28 -9.00 4.48 33.49
N GLU A 29 -8.49 4.08 32.32
CA GLU A 29 -9.33 3.61 31.21
C GLU A 29 -10.07 2.30 31.54
N GLU A 30 -9.45 1.38 32.27
CA GLU A 30 -10.11 0.16 32.75
C GLU A 30 -11.28 0.48 33.70
N ILE A 31 -11.06 1.40 34.65
CA ILE A 31 -12.10 1.88 35.56
C ILE A 31 -13.23 2.57 34.78
N LEU A 32 -12.91 3.47 33.84
CA LEU A 32 -13.91 4.16 33.02
C LEU A 32 -14.72 3.20 32.16
N THR A 33 -14.08 2.16 31.62
CA THR A 33 -14.76 1.11 30.86
C THR A 33 -15.77 0.36 31.73
N SER A 34 -15.40 0.03 32.98
CA SER A 34 -16.30 -0.61 33.94
C SER A 34 -17.47 0.30 34.31
N ILE A 35 -17.20 1.57 34.67
CA ILE A 35 -18.22 2.56 35.03
C ILE A 35 -19.20 2.79 33.87
N THR A 36 -18.70 2.91 32.65
CA THR A 36 -19.55 3.13 31.46
C THR A 36 -20.55 1.98 31.26
N LYS A 37 -20.14 0.74 31.58
CA LYS A 37 -21.02 -0.44 31.48
C LYS A 37 -22.00 -0.55 32.65
N MET A 38 -21.54 -0.33 33.88
CA MET A 38 -22.37 -0.49 35.09
C MET A 38 -23.32 0.69 35.33
N HIS A 39 -22.91 1.91 34.97
CA HIS A 39 -23.62 3.14 35.26
C HIS A 39 -23.67 4.09 34.04
N PRO A 40 -24.44 3.76 32.99
CA PRO A 40 -24.58 4.60 31.79
C PRO A 40 -25.01 6.05 32.05
N GLN A 41 -25.76 6.28 33.13
CA GLN A 41 -26.22 7.59 33.58
C GLN A 41 -25.09 8.53 34.01
N TRP A 42 -23.89 8.02 34.33
CA TRP A 42 -22.73 8.83 34.76
C TRP A 42 -21.92 9.40 33.59
N ARG A 43 -22.51 9.51 32.39
CA ARG A 43 -21.85 10.01 31.17
C ARG A 43 -21.11 11.34 31.34
N HIS A 44 -21.63 12.27 32.15
CA HIS A 44 -20.99 13.57 32.37
C HIS A 44 -19.71 13.47 33.21
N LEU A 45 -19.70 12.56 34.19
CA LEU A 45 -18.49 12.27 34.96
C LEU A 45 -17.44 11.59 34.08
N VAL A 46 -17.84 10.59 33.30
CA VAL A 46 -16.97 9.90 32.35
C VAL A 46 -16.36 10.90 31.35
N SER A 47 -17.18 11.79 30.79
CA SER A 47 -16.73 12.86 29.88
C SER A 47 -15.75 13.85 30.53
N ALA A 48 -15.98 14.24 31.79
CA ALA A 48 -15.07 15.13 32.51
C ALA A 48 -13.70 14.49 32.78
N VAL A 49 -13.67 13.20 33.12
CA VAL A 49 -12.42 12.44 33.25
C VAL A 49 -11.75 12.29 31.89
N ASP A 50 -12.54 12.00 30.85
CA ASP A 50 -12.05 11.90 29.49
C ASP A 50 -11.30 13.19 29.08
N HIS A 51 -11.86 14.37 29.27
CA HIS A 51 -11.15 15.62 28.96
C HIS A 51 -9.79 15.77 29.66
N ARG A 52 -9.64 15.26 30.89
CA ARG A 52 -8.35 15.31 31.61
C ARG A 52 -7.35 14.32 31.04
N VAL A 53 -7.80 13.12 30.68
CA VAL A 53 -6.97 12.13 29.99
C VAL A 53 -6.53 12.65 28.63
N ASP A 54 -7.39 13.32 27.87
CA ASP A 54 -7.02 13.91 26.58
C ASP A 54 -5.92 14.97 26.73
N ARG A 55 -6.01 15.83 27.76
CA ARG A 55 -4.95 16.79 28.08
C ARG A 55 -3.63 16.11 28.44
N ALA A 56 -3.67 15.02 29.19
CA ALA A 56 -2.47 14.25 29.53
C ALA A 56 -1.85 13.60 28.28
N LEU A 57 -2.68 12.98 27.43
CA LEU A 57 -2.23 12.36 26.17
C LEU A 57 -1.66 13.38 25.18
N ALA A 58 -2.22 14.59 25.12
CA ALA A 58 -1.72 15.68 24.29
C ALA A 58 -0.28 16.11 24.64
N ILE A 59 0.17 15.85 25.87
CA ILE A 59 1.54 16.11 26.34
C ILE A 59 2.41 14.86 26.20
N LEU A 60 1.91 13.71 26.68
CA LEU A 60 2.69 12.47 26.74
C LEU A 60 3.01 11.91 25.35
N ARG A 61 2.10 12.00 24.38
CA ARG A 61 2.31 11.43 23.05
C ARG A 61 3.45 12.14 22.30
N PRO A 62 3.45 13.48 22.12
CA PRO A 62 4.55 14.17 21.46
C PRO A 62 5.89 13.93 22.15
N GLN A 63 5.91 13.91 23.49
CA GLN A 63 7.13 13.66 24.25
C GLN A 63 7.67 12.24 24.01
N ALA A 64 6.83 11.22 24.09
CA ALA A 64 7.24 9.83 23.86
C ALA A 64 7.78 9.62 22.42
N ILE A 65 7.17 10.29 21.43
CA ILE A 65 7.65 10.27 20.05
C ILE A 65 9.03 10.96 19.94
N ALA A 66 9.20 12.13 20.56
CA ALA A 66 10.47 12.86 20.53
C ALA A 66 11.60 12.07 21.21
N ASP A 67 11.32 11.41 22.34
CA ASP A 67 12.28 10.57 23.05
C ASP A 67 12.68 9.35 22.21
N HIS A 68 11.70 8.69 21.58
CA HIS A 68 11.96 7.55 20.70
C HIS A 68 12.82 7.95 19.48
N ARG A 69 12.50 9.07 18.82
CA ARG A 69 13.30 9.63 17.72
C ARG A 69 14.72 9.96 18.14
N SER A 70 14.88 10.55 19.32
CA SER A 70 16.21 10.91 19.86
C SER A 70 17.06 9.66 20.10
N LEU A 71 16.44 8.59 20.60
CA LEU A 71 17.11 7.31 20.79
C LEU A 71 17.46 6.63 19.46
N LEU A 72 16.55 6.65 18.47
CA LEU A 72 16.84 6.16 17.12
C LEU A 72 18.04 6.88 16.51
N ALA A 73 18.11 8.21 16.63
CA ALA A 73 19.24 8.99 16.16
C ALA A 73 20.55 8.63 16.87
N LEU A 74 20.51 8.39 18.19
CA LEU A 74 21.66 7.91 18.97
C LEU A 74 22.18 6.55 18.46
N LEU A 75 21.26 5.68 18.04
CA LEU A 75 21.55 4.35 17.51
C LEU A 75 22.02 4.37 16.05
N GLY A 76 22.12 5.55 15.42
CA GLY A 76 22.52 5.69 14.02
C GLY A 76 21.42 5.35 13.02
N TRP A 77 20.15 5.40 13.45
CA TRP A 77 19.01 5.27 12.55
C TRP A 77 18.58 6.65 12.00
N PRO A 78 18.27 6.79 10.68
CA PRO A 78 18.31 5.76 9.66
C PRO A 78 19.74 5.50 9.15
N PRO A 79 20.06 4.25 8.75
CA PRO A 79 21.33 3.93 8.11
C PRO A 79 21.50 4.60 6.74
N ALA A 80 22.75 4.81 6.31
CA ALA A 80 23.05 5.46 5.05
C ALA A 80 22.58 4.64 3.83
N LEU A 81 21.74 5.25 2.98
CA LEU A 81 21.17 4.60 1.80
C LEU A 81 22.22 4.23 0.73
N SER A 82 23.39 4.87 0.74
CA SER A 82 24.52 4.56 -0.15
C SER A 82 25.13 3.17 0.08
N VAL A 83 25.04 2.63 1.30
CA VAL A 83 25.44 1.24 1.60
C VAL A 83 24.43 0.25 1.02
N ILE A 84 23.17 0.65 0.93
CA ILE A 84 22.06 -0.15 0.39
C ILE A 84 22.01 -0.05 -1.14
N ALA A 85 22.55 0.99 -1.78
CA ALA A 85 22.43 1.18 -3.24
C ALA A 85 23.51 0.48 -4.10
N SER A 86 24.53 -0.17 -3.51
CA SER A 86 25.58 -0.86 -4.29
C SER A 86 25.03 -2.13 -4.98
N PRO A 87 25.20 -2.29 -6.30
CA PRO A 87 24.81 -3.50 -7.04
C PRO A 87 25.96 -4.51 -7.21
N HIS A 88 27.19 -4.18 -6.78
CA HIS A 88 28.37 -5.02 -6.94
C HIS A 88 28.99 -5.35 -5.57
N SER A 89 28.50 -6.40 -4.93
CA SER A 89 29.27 -7.11 -3.92
C SER A 89 29.19 -8.59 -4.22
N ASP A 90 30.34 -9.20 -4.50
CA ASP A 90 30.49 -10.60 -4.86
C ASP A 90 29.79 -11.53 -3.86
N ALA A 91 29.15 -12.57 -4.41
CA ALA A 91 28.28 -13.55 -3.76
C ALA A 91 28.95 -14.48 -2.72
N ARG A 92 30.06 -14.06 -2.10
CA ARG A 92 30.75 -14.82 -1.04
C ARG A 92 31.05 -14.01 0.24
N SER A 93 30.80 -12.70 0.22
CA SER A 93 30.71 -11.86 1.42
C SER A 93 29.45 -11.01 1.30
N ALA A 94 28.30 -11.64 1.49
CA ALA A 94 27.04 -10.93 1.71
C ALA A 94 27.17 -10.17 3.02
N ASN A 95 27.74 -8.97 2.98
CA ASN A 95 27.64 -8.01 4.06
C ASN A 95 26.14 -7.73 4.19
N GLN A 96 25.48 -8.45 5.12
CA GLN A 96 24.19 -8.07 5.66
C GLN A 96 24.26 -6.57 5.89
N VAL A 97 23.33 -5.82 5.31
CA VAL A 97 23.15 -4.43 5.70
C VAL A 97 22.93 -4.47 7.21
N LEU A 98 23.95 -4.08 7.97
CA LEU A 98 23.95 -4.24 9.42
C LEU A 98 22.84 -3.33 9.94
N ASN A 99 21.72 -3.94 10.35
CA ASN A 99 20.65 -3.21 10.99
C ASN A 99 21.23 -2.59 12.28
N PRO A 100 21.32 -1.25 12.40
CA PRO A 100 21.90 -0.60 13.58
C PRO A 100 21.19 -0.99 14.87
N LEU A 101 19.94 -1.43 14.77
CA LEU A 101 19.14 -1.90 15.90
C LEU A 101 19.55 -3.32 16.36
N GLN A 102 20.16 -4.14 15.51
CA GLN A 102 20.65 -5.46 15.92
C GLN A 102 21.97 -5.38 16.69
N SER A 103 22.80 -4.37 16.43
CA SER A 103 24.10 -4.17 17.07
C SER A 103 24.04 -3.34 18.37
N MET A 104 22.84 -3.15 18.94
CA MET A 104 22.64 -2.40 20.17
C MET A 104 23.39 -3.04 21.36
N GLN A 105 24.12 -2.20 22.12
CA GLN A 105 24.62 -2.58 23.43
C GLN A 105 23.45 -2.89 24.38
N ALA A 106 23.66 -3.77 25.36
CA ALA A 106 22.60 -4.25 26.26
C ALA A 106 21.80 -3.11 26.93
N ASP A 107 22.50 -2.08 27.43
CA ASP A 107 21.87 -0.93 28.09
C ASP A 107 21.00 -0.09 27.13
N HIS A 108 21.47 0.09 25.90
CA HIS A 108 20.71 0.80 24.87
C HIS A 108 19.52 -0.02 24.37
N LYS A 109 19.66 -1.35 24.30
CA LYS A 109 18.58 -2.28 23.92
C LYS A 109 17.43 -2.21 24.93
N LEU A 110 17.74 -2.22 26.24
CA LEU A 110 16.73 -2.07 27.29
C LEU A 110 15.98 -0.75 27.17
N LYS A 111 16.71 0.38 27.07
CA LYS A 111 16.11 1.71 26.90
C LYS A 111 15.27 1.79 25.63
N TYR A 112 15.71 1.16 24.54
CA TYR A 112 14.95 1.11 23.29
C TYR A 112 13.65 0.34 23.45
N SER A 113 13.71 -0.87 24.02
CA SER A 113 12.53 -1.68 24.29
C SER A 113 11.52 -0.93 25.17
N GLU A 114 11.97 -0.27 26.24
CA GLU A 114 11.09 0.52 27.11
C GLU A 114 10.40 1.68 26.38
N ASN A 115 11.13 2.42 25.53
CA ASN A 115 10.55 3.49 24.73
C ASN A 115 9.56 2.97 23.68
N PHE A 116 9.91 1.85 23.02
CA PHE A 116 9.05 1.19 22.05
C PHE A 116 7.74 0.72 22.71
N LEU A 117 7.85 0.01 23.83
CA LEU A 117 6.71 -0.44 24.62
C LEU A 117 5.85 0.74 25.10
N ALA A 118 6.46 1.85 25.53
CA ALA A 118 5.73 3.04 25.96
C ALA A 118 4.86 3.60 24.81
N LEU A 119 5.38 3.67 23.59
CA LEU A 119 4.63 4.11 22.41
C LEU A 119 3.49 3.15 22.06
N CYS A 120 3.76 1.84 21.98
CA CYS A 120 2.74 0.82 21.74
C CYS A 120 1.62 0.86 22.79
N ASN A 121 1.99 1.04 24.06
CA ASN A 121 1.07 1.13 25.17
C ASN A 121 0.19 2.38 25.13
N LEU A 122 0.75 3.53 24.71
CA LEU A 122 -0.01 4.76 24.50
C LEU A 122 -0.97 4.64 23.32
N GLN A 123 -0.54 4.00 22.22
CA GLN A 123 -1.40 3.75 21.06
C GLN A 123 -2.58 2.84 21.43
N GLU A 124 -2.31 1.74 22.14
CA GLU A 124 -3.36 0.83 22.60
C GLU A 124 -4.36 1.50 23.54
N LEU A 125 -3.86 2.34 24.45
CA LEU A 125 -4.71 3.15 25.32
C LEU A 125 -5.63 4.05 24.48
N GLN A 126 -5.08 4.76 23.49
CA GLN A 126 -5.88 5.63 22.62
C GLN A 126 -6.90 4.83 21.80
N ARG A 127 -6.53 3.64 21.30
CA ARG A 127 -7.43 2.75 20.54
C ARG A 127 -8.59 2.26 21.39
N LYS A 128 -8.33 1.73 22.59
CA LYS A 128 -9.38 1.25 23.53
C LYS A 128 -10.34 2.36 23.90
N ARG A 129 -9.80 3.55 24.19
CA ARG A 129 -10.57 4.75 24.52
C ARG A 129 -11.47 5.19 23.38
N LYS A 130 -10.95 5.30 22.15
CA LYS A 130 -11.77 5.60 20.96
C LYS A 130 -12.89 4.57 20.79
N SER A 131 -12.57 3.28 20.95
CA SER A 131 -13.57 2.21 20.86
C SER A 131 -14.69 2.37 21.90
N ARG A 132 -14.36 2.72 23.16
CA ARG A 132 -15.36 3.01 24.21
C ARG A 132 -16.20 4.24 23.89
N GLN A 133 -15.57 5.32 23.42
CA GLN A 133 -16.25 6.59 23.14
C GLN A 133 -17.20 6.51 21.93
N LEU A 134 -16.89 5.63 20.96
CA LEU A 134 -17.66 5.45 19.74
C LEU A 134 -18.71 4.33 19.83
N VAL A 135 -18.97 3.76 21.02
CA VAL A 135 -20.02 2.74 21.20
C VAL A 135 -21.37 3.32 20.74
N GLY A 136 -21.99 2.70 19.73
CA GLY A 136 -23.29 3.10 19.17
C GLY A 136 -23.24 4.03 17.95
N HIS A 137 -22.04 4.44 17.51
CA HIS A 137 -21.82 5.11 16.22
C HIS A 137 -21.19 4.13 15.23
N ASP A 138 -21.34 4.38 13.93
CA ASP A 138 -20.80 3.50 12.88
C ASP A 138 -19.31 3.24 13.12
N ARG A 139 -18.96 1.95 13.22
CA ARG A 139 -17.62 1.49 13.61
C ARG A 139 -16.56 1.74 12.54
N GLU A 140 -16.95 2.25 11.37
CA GLU A 140 -16.04 2.60 10.28
C GLU A 140 -14.98 3.63 10.71
N VAL A 141 -15.23 4.43 11.75
CA VAL A 141 -14.25 5.40 12.30
C VAL A 141 -13.16 4.73 13.15
N ALA A 142 -13.28 3.42 13.46
CA ALA A 142 -12.26 2.65 14.16
C ALA A 142 -11.19 2.07 13.21
N LEU A 143 -10.78 2.84 12.20
CA LEU A 143 -9.67 2.49 11.31
C LEU A 143 -8.43 2.17 12.17
N ARG A 144 -7.90 0.96 11.97
CA ARG A 144 -6.59 0.54 12.50
C ARG A 144 -5.57 1.57 12.04
N GLN A 145 -5.02 2.34 12.97
CA GLN A 145 -3.99 3.34 12.67
C GLN A 145 -2.65 2.63 12.52
N PRO A 146 -1.72 3.13 11.69
CA PRO A 146 -0.40 2.53 11.62
C PRO A 146 0.27 2.53 13.00
N LEU A 147 1.11 1.53 13.26
CA LEU A 147 1.85 1.44 14.52
C LEU A 147 2.85 2.61 14.63
N TRP A 148 2.65 3.52 15.58
CA TRP A 148 3.43 4.75 15.70
C TRP A 148 4.93 4.46 15.82
N ALA A 149 5.30 3.44 16.59
CA ALA A 149 6.71 3.08 16.75
C ALA A 149 7.36 2.67 15.41
N ILE A 150 6.59 2.04 14.51
CA ILE A 150 7.06 1.67 13.17
C ILE A 150 7.05 2.87 12.22
N GLU A 151 6.03 3.73 12.29
CA GLU A 151 6.03 4.99 11.53
C GLU A 151 7.29 5.83 11.83
N GLU A 152 7.71 5.88 13.10
CA GLU A 152 8.91 6.60 13.50
C GLU A 152 10.22 5.97 13.03
N LEU A 153 10.21 4.68 12.68
CA LEU A 153 11.32 4.02 11.99
C LEU A 153 11.33 4.34 10.49
N VAL A 154 10.17 4.35 9.84
CA VAL A 154 10.06 4.54 8.38
C VAL A 154 10.22 5.99 7.97
N ASN A 155 9.71 6.95 8.75
CA ASN A 155 9.72 8.37 8.39
C ASN A 155 11.13 8.91 8.04
N PRO A 156 12.19 8.66 8.85
CA PRO A 156 13.54 9.08 8.48
C PRO A 156 14.08 8.44 7.21
N LEU A 157 13.75 7.17 6.94
CA LEU A 157 14.13 6.47 5.71
C LEU A 157 13.43 7.05 4.48
N SER A 158 12.15 7.38 4.61
CA SER A 158 11.38 8.07 3.57
C SER A 158 12.03 9.40 3.21
N LEU A 159 12.31 10.23 4.20
CA LEU A 159 12.95 11.54 4.00
C LEU A 159 14.34 11.42 3.37
N ALA A 160 15.13 10.43 3.80
CA ALA A 160 16.42 10.16 3.18
C ALA A 160 16.27 9.71 1.71
N SER A 161 15.27 8.88 1.41
CA SER A 161 15.01 8.36 0.06
C SER A 161 14.50 9.44 -0.90
N GLN A 162 13.70 10.40 -0.41
CA GLN A 162 13.17 11.51 -1.23
C GLN A 162 14.28 12.33 -1.93
N LYS A 163 15.46 12.46 -1.31
CA LYS A 163 16.64 13.11 -1.92
C LYS A 163 17.11 12.40 -3.19
N HIS A 164 16.90 11.08 -3.27
CA HIS A 164 17.18 10.28 -4.46
C HIS A 164 15.99 10.31 -5.42
N PHE A 165 14.76 10.17 -4.91
CA PHE A 165 13.55 10.13 -5.73
C PHE A 165 13.35 11.38 -6.57
N SER A 166 13.68 12.56 -6.03
CA SER A 166 13.62 13.83 -6.78
C SER A 166 14.49 13.85 -8.04
N LYS A 167 15.53 13.00 -8.11
CA LYS A 167 16.39 12.83 -9.30
C LYS A 167 15.88 11.76 -10.27
N TRP A 168 14.87 10.99 -9.86
CA TRP A 168 14.36 9.82 -10.57
C TRP A 168 12.86 9.93 -10.87
N VAL A 169 12.29 11.15 -10.88
CA VAL A 169 10.89 11.36 -11.23
C VAL A 169 10.56 10.77 -12.61
N ASP A 170 11.50 10.92 -13.56
CA ASP A 170 11.38 10.35 -14.92
C ASP A 170 11.82 8.88 -15.02
N LYS A 171 12.27 8.27 -13.91
CA LYS A 171 12.76 6.89 -13.84
C LYS A 171 12.17 6.17 -12.62
N PRO A 172 10.84 5.99 -12.57
CA PRO A 172 10.14 5.43 -11.42
C PRO A 172 10.61 4.01 -11.06
N GLU A 173 11.24 3.27 -11.99
CA GLU A 173 11.80 1.93 -11.73
C GLU A 173 12.81 1.96 -10.58
N PHE A 174 13.63 3.02 -10.51
CA PHE A 174 14.63 3.17 -9.44
C PHE A 174 13.98 3.48 -8.09
N ILE A 175 12.87 4.21 -8.09
CA ILE A 175 12.08 4.49 -6.89
C ILE A 175 11.52 3.17 -6.34
N PHE A 176 10.77 2.42 -7.16
CA PHE A 176 10.21 1.13 -6.75
C PHE A 176 11.28 0.13 -6.30
N THR A 177 12.40 0.07 -7.02
CA THR A 177 13.53 -0.81 -6.68
C THR A 177 14.14 -0.45 -5.33
N LEU A 178 14.38 0.84 -5.06
CA LEU A 178 14.94 1.27 -3.79
C LEU A 178 13.98 0.98 -2.62
N VAL A 179 12.70 1.32 -2.76
CA VAL A 179 11.70 1.02 -1.72
C VAL A 179 11.63 -0.47 -1.46
N PHE A 180 11.50 -1.29 -2.51
CA PHE A 180 11.44 -2.75 -2.36
C PHE A 180 12.69 -3.29 -1.64
N LYS A 181 13.88 -2.80 -2.03
CA LYS A 181 15.14 -3.22 -1.42
C LYS A 181 15.19 -2.88 0.07
N ILE A 182 14.88 -1.64 0.45
CA ILE A 182 14.84 -1.23 1.87
C ILE A 182 13.83 -2.07 2.64
N THR A 183 12.61 -2.24 2.11
CA THR A 183 11.57 -3.03 2.80
C THR A 183 12.06 -4.45 3.05
N ARG A 184 12.55 -5.14 2.01
CA ARG A 184 13.05 -6.51 2.08
C ARG A 184 14.27 -6.67 2.98
N ASP A 185 15.24 -5.76 2.89
CA ASP A 185 16.52 -5.93 3.59
C ASP A 185 16.37 -5.80 5.11
N TYR A 186 15.33 -5.11 5.60
CA TYR A 186 15.09 -4.94 7.03
C TYR A 186 13.95 -5.78 7.61
N VAL A 187 13.01 -6.25 6.79
CA VAL A 187 11.74 -6.85 7.28
C VAL A 187 11.96 -7.98 8.29
N ASP A 188 12.83 -8.94 8.00
CA ASP A 188 13.05 -10.10 8.87
C ASP A 188 13.73 -9.70 10.18
N SER A 189 14.74 -8.83 10.08
CA SER A 189 15.47 -8.34 11.26
C SER A 189 14.60 -7.52 12.21
N LEU A 190 13.68 -6.72 11.67
CA LEU A 190 12.76 -5.91 12.46
C LEU A 190 11.66 -6.76 13.04
N ASP A 191 11.13 -7.73 12.29
CA ASP A 191 10.11 -8.65 12.78
C ASP A 191 10.62 -9.48 13.96
N GLU A 192 11.79 -10.11 13.82
CA GLU A 192 12.41 -10.91 14.89
C GLU A 192 12.64 -10.11 16.17
N MET A 193 13.06 -8.85 16.03
CA MET A 193 13.41 -7.99 17.16
C MET A 193 12.19 -7.32 17.81
N LEU A 194 11.22 -6.85 17.02
CA LEU A 194 10.15 -5.97 17.48
C LEU A 194 8.83 -6.69 17.70
N GLN A 195 8.55 -7.81 17.01
CA GLN A 195 7.32 -8.57 17.23
C GLN A 195 7.14 -8.97 18.71
N PRO A 196 8.18 -9.44 19.44
CA PRO A 196 8.03 -9.74 20.86
C PRO A 196 7.60 -8.54 21.71
N LEU A 197 8.04 -7.33 21.36
CA LEU A 197 7.65 -6.10 22.06
C LEU A 197 6.21 -5.69 21.72
N VAL A 198 5.78 -5.89 20.48
CA VAL A 198 4.38 -5.69 20.06
C VAL A 198 3.46 -6.64 20.83
N ASP A 199 3.86 -7.91 20.95
CA ASP A 199 3.13 -8.94 21.70
C ASP A 199 3.07 -8.60 23.20
N GLU A 200 4.20 -8.16 23.78
CA GLU A 200 4.28 -7.72 25.18
C GLU A 200 3.36 -6.52 25.47
N ALA A 201 3.31 -5.55 24.56
CA ALA A 201 2.39 -4.42 24.66
C ALA A 201 0.91 -4.80 24.43
N LYS A 202 0.64 -6.04 23.98
CA LYS A 202 -0.69 -6.58 23.69
C LYS A 202 -1.47 -5.74 22.68
N VAL A 203 -0.78 -5.25 21.65
CA VAL A 203 -1.38 -4.49 20.55
C VAL A 203 -2.13 -5.45 19.61
N VAL A 204 -3.36 -5.79 19.99
CA VAL A 204 -4.13 -6.85 19.29
C VAL A 204 -4.34 -6.51 17.83
N GLY A 205 -4.00 -7.47 16.96
CA GLY A 205 -4.21 -7.39 15.52
C GLY A 205 -3.05 -6.75 14.75
N TYR A 206 -1.93 -6.42 15.41
CA TYR A 206 -0.75 -5.88 14.73
C TYR A 206 0.33 -6.94 14.54
N SER A 207 0.88 -7.00 13.33
CA SER A 207 2.11 -7.72 13.00
C SER A 207 3.19 -6.72 12.65
N CYS A 208 4.36 -6.83 13.27
CA CYS A 208 5.49 -5.94 13.00
C CYS A 208 5.86 -5.95 11.52
N ARG A 209 5.93 -7.14 10.90
CA ARG A 209 6.16 -7.27 9.46
C ARG A 209 5.12 -6.55 8.62
N GLU A 210 3.82 -6.78 8.87
CA GLU A 210 2.75 -6.10 8.12
C GLU A 210 2.88 -4.58 8.24
N GLU A 211 3.08 -4.07 9.45
CA GLU A 211 3.17 -2.64 9.73
C GLU A 211 4.41 -2.02 9.08
N TRP A 212 5.54 -2.73 9.09
CA TRP A 212 6.76 -2.29 8.40
C TRP A 212 6.53 -2.16 6.89
N ILE A 213 5.98 -3.22 6.29
CA ILE A 213 5.69 -3.25 4.86
C ILE A 213 4.68 -2.16 4.50
N SER A 214 3.58 -2.07 5.25
CA SER A 214 2.53 -1.08 5.02
C SER A 214 3.05 0.35 5.18
N ALA A 215 3.87 0.64 6.19
CA ALA A 215 4.44 1.97 6.38
C ALA A 215 5.38 2.36 5.22
N MET A 216 6.22 1.43 4.74
CA MET A 216 7.08 1.66 3.57
C MET A 216 6.27 1.91 2.29
N VAL A 217 5.21 1.13 2.06
CA VAL A 217 4.30 1.30 0.91
C VAL A 217 3.53 2.62 1.01
N THR A 218 3.02 2.97 2.19
CA THR A 218 2.31 4.24 2.44
C THR A 218 3.20 5.45 2.16
N SER A 219 4.46 5.40 2.59
CA SER A 219 5.46 6.41 2.27
C SER A 219 5.69 6.53 0.76
N LEU A 220 5.76 5.40 0.03
CA LEU A 220 5.87 5.39 -1.43
C LEU A 220 4.61 6.01 -2.08
N CYS A 221 3.41 5.58 -1.69
CA CYS A 221 2.14 6.14 -2.20
C CYS A 221 2.08 7.66 -2.01
N THR A 222 2.49 8.14 -0.83
CA THR A 222 2.53 9.57 -0.51
C THR A 222 3.45 10.32 -1.49
N TYR A 223 4.62 9.76 -1.78
CA TYR A 223 5.55 10.36 -2.74
C TYR A 223 5.00 10.32 -4.18
N LEU A 224 4.46 9.16 -4.61
CA LEU A 224 3.86 9.00 -5.93
C LEU A 224 2.75 10.03 -6.15
N ALA A 225 1.85 10.16 -5.18
CA ALA A 225 0.72 11.09 -5.26
C ALA A 225 1.16 12.56 -5.29
N LYS A 226 2.24 12.89 -4.58
CA LYS A 226 2.70 14.27 -4.46
C LYS A 226 3.56 14.73 -5.63
N GLU A 227 4.44 13.87 -6.15
CA GLU A 227 5.49 14.29 -7.08
C GLU A 227 5.41 13.56 -8.44
N VAL A 228 5.08 12.27 -8.46
CA VAL A 228 5.11 11.47 -9.70
C VAL A 228 3.84 11.64 -10.52
N PHE A 229 2.68 11.30 -9.97
CA PHE A 229 1.40 11.40 -10.68
C PHE A 229 1.12 12.82 -11.22
N PRO A 230 1.35 13.91 -10.46
CA PRO A 230 1.16 15.26 -11.00
C PRO A 230 2.02 15.57 -12.23
N SER A 231 3.26 15.08 -12.28
CA SER A 231 4.13 15.24 -13.46
C SER A 231 3.54 14.54 -14.69
N TYR A 232 3.05 13.31 -14.53
CA TYR A 232 2.46 12.54 -15.62
C TYR A 232 1.14 13.15 -16.11
N ILE A 233 0.32 13.67 -15.19
CA ILE A 233 -0.93 14.36 -15.53
C ILE A 233 -0.64 15.62 -16.35
N THR A 234 0.35 16.41 -15.93
CA THR A 234 0.76 17.62 -16.67
C THR A 234 1.20 17.26 -18.09
N GLN A 235 1.98 16.18 -18.26
CA GLN A 235 2.38 15.69 -19.58
C GLN A 235 1.20 15.23 -20.44
N LEU A 236 0.21 14.55 -19.84
CA LEU A 236 -1.01 14.14 -20.55
C LEU A 236 -1.85 15.35 -21.00
N ASP A 237 -1.95 16.37 -20.16
CA ASP A 237 -2.67 17.61 -20.49
C ASP A 237 -1.96 18.37 -21.63
N GLU A 238 -0.63 18.47 -21.61
CA GLU A 238 0.17 19.10 -22.67
C GLU A 238 0.08 18.34 -24.02
N GLU A 239 0.09 17.01 -23.99
CA GLU A 239 -0.08 16.17 -25.19
C GLU A 239 -1.48 16.31 -25.80
N SER A 240 -2.51 16.52 -24.98
CA SER A 240 -3.89 16.71 -25.47
C SER A 240 -4.03 17.95 -26.36
N VAL A 241 -3.22 18.97 -26.10
CA VAL A 241 -3.20 20.24 -26.86
C VAL A 241 -2.39 20.13 -28.14
N THR A 242 -1.31 19.34 -28.14
CA THR A 242 -0.36 19.23 -29.26
C THR A 242 -0.70 18.13 -30.26
N GLY A 243 -1.63 17.21 -29.93
CA GLY A 243 -2.15 16.19 -30.83
C GLY A 243 -1.26 14.95 -30.99
N VAL A 244 -0.11 14.87 -30.30
CA VAL A 244 0.82 13.72 -30.31
C VAL A 244 0.54 12.85 -29.07
N GLN A 245 -0.58 12.13 -29.07
CA GLN A 245 -1.16 11.48 -27.87
C GLN A 245 -0.43 10.22 -27.35
N SER A 246 0.67 9.76 -27.95
CA SER A 246 1.16 8.40 -27.70
C SER A 246 2.16 8.28 -26.56
N SER A 247 3.00 9.29 -26.28
CA SER A 247 4.17 9.09 -25.39
C SER A 247 3.77 9.10 -23.91
N ALA A 248 3.01 10.10 -23.45
CA ALA A 248 2.60 10.19 -22.05
C ALA A 248 1.64 9.07 -21.65
N ARG A 249 0.77 8.62 -22.57
CA ARG A 249 -0.09 7.45 -22.35
C ARG A 249 0.70 6.17 -22.14
N ILE A 250 1.75 5.95 -22.95
CA ILE A 250 2.65 4.79 -22.79
C ILE A 250 3.39 4.88 -21.46
N SER A 251 3.93 6.06 -21.11
CA SER A 251 4.61 6.27 -19.83
C SER A 251 3.67 6.01 -18.65
N TRP A 252 2.41 6.46 -18.72
CA TRP A 252 1.40 6.17 -17.70
C TRP A 252 1.17 4.67 -17.54
N LEU A 253 0.92 3.95 -18.63
CA LEU A 253 0.71 2.49 -18.58
C LEU A 253 1.93 1.75 -18.02
N HIS A 254 3.13 2.20 -18.38
CA HIS A 254 4.39 1.67 -17.83
C HIS A 254 4.52 1.92 -16.33
N LEU A 255 4.16 3.11 -15.84
CA LEU A 255 4.11 3.39 -14.39
C LEU A 255 3.16 2.41 -13.67
N ILE A 256 1.98 2.16 -14.24
CA ILE A 256 1.03 1.17 -13.69
C ILE A 256 1.64 -0.24 -13.69
N ASP A 257 2.35 -0.63 -14.75
CA ASP A 257 3.02 -1.94 -14.82
C ASP A 257 4.07 -2.11 -13.73
N LEU A 258 4.84 -1.05 -13.45
CA LEU A 258 5.80 -1.04 -12.35
C LEU A 258 5.12 -1.16 -10.99
N MET A 259 3.99 -0.47 -10.78
CA MET A 259 3.19 -0.59 -9.55
C MET A 259 2.66 -2.01 -9.36
N ILE A 260 2.09 -2.62 -10.41
CA ILE A 260 1.59 -4.00 -10.38
C ILE A 260 2.73 -4.98 -10.08
N ALA A 261 3.89 -4.82 -10.73
CA ALA A 261 5.04 -5.68 -10.52
C ALA A 261 5.62 -5.53 -9.10
N PHE A 262 5.68 -4.31 -8.58
CA PHE A 262 6.08 -4.03 -7.21
C PHE A 262 5.12 -4.67 -6.20
N ASP A 263 3.81 -4.47 -6.37
CA ASP A 263 2.78 -5.01 -5.47
C ASP A 263 2.83 -6.54 -5.42
N LYS A 264 2.99 -7.22 -6.56
CA LYS A 264 3.16 -8.68 -6.59
C LYS A 264 4.33 -9.16 -5.71
N ARG A 265 5.45 -8.43 -5.73
CA ARG A 265 6.63 -8.76 -4.91
C ARG A 265 6.39 -8.47 -3.43
N ILE A 266 5.69 -7.38 -3.11
CA ILE A 266 5.32 -7.02 -1.74
C ILE A 266 4.33 -8.03 -1.15
N ILE A 267 3.27 -8.36 -1.88
CA ILE A 267 2.24 -9.34 -1.48
C ILE A 267 2.90 -10.68 -1.19
N SER A 268 3.77 -11.15 -2.10
CA SER A 268 4.52 -12.39 -1.87
C SER A 268 5.27 -12.35 -0.55
N MET A 269 5.99 -11.26 -0.24
CA MET A 269 6.74 -11.13 1.02
C MET A 269 5.85 -11.18 2.28
N VAL A 270 4.63 -10.67 2.21
CA VAL A 270 3.67 -10.76 3.32
C VAL A 270 3.13 -12.20 3.45
N GLU A 271 2.80 -12.87 2.35
CA GLU A 271 2.29 -14.26 2.34
C GLU A 271 3.30 -15.27 2.92
N HIS A 272 4.61 -15.02 2.82
CA HIS A 272 5.64 -15.86 3.45
C HIS A 272 5.49 -15.97 4.99
N SER A 273 4.65 -15.14 5.60
CA SER A 273 4.35 -15.16 7.04
C SER A 273 3.14 -16.01 7.42
N GLY A 274 2.58 -16.75 6.46
CA GLY A 274 1.40 -17.60 6.68
C GLY A 274 0.07 -16.82 6.70
N ILE A 275 0.09 -15.54 6.35
CA ILE A 275 -1.11 -14.70 6.22
C ILE A 275 -1.73 -14.95 4.84
N LEU A 276 -2.98 -15.41 4.81
CA LEU A 276 -3.74 -15.55 3.57
C LEU A 276 -4.37 -14.20 3.21
N LEU A 277 -3.69 -13.42 2.37
CA LEU A 277 -4.14 -12.11 1.91
C LEU A 277 -5.38 -12.13 1.01
N SER A 278 -5.75 -13.29 0.48
CA SER A 278 -6.89 -13.44 -0.43
C SER A 278 -8.25 -13.15 0.20
N LEU A 279 -8.32 -12.99 1.53
CA LEU A 279 -9.56 -12.77 2.28
C LEU A 279 -9.69 -11.40 2.95
N ASP A 280 -8.65 -10.55 2.91
CA ASP A 280 -8.66 -9.27 3.62
C ASP A 280 -8.31 -8.08 2.73
N ASP A 281 -9.34 -7.43 2.20
CA ASP A 281 -9.23 -6.21 1.40
C ASP A 281 -8.55 -5.05 2.17
N ASP A 282 -8.64 -5.01 3.52
CA ASP A 282 -7.98 -3.97 4.32
C ASP A 282 -6.46 -4.15 4.32
N ILE A 283 -5.98 -5.38 4.51
CA ILE A 283 -4.54 -5.65 4.43
C ILE A 283 -4.03 -5.38 3.01
N LEU A 284 -4.76 -5.84 1.99
CA LEU A 284 -4.36 -5.64 0.60
C LEU A 284 -4.27 -4.15 0.24
N GLN A 285 -5.21 -3.34 0.70
CA GLN A 285 -5.16 -1.88 0.53
C GLN A 285 -3.95 -1.26 1.24
N ARG A 286 -3.58 -1.75 2.41
CA ARG A 286 -2.45 -1.22 3.19
C ARG A 286 -1.07 -1.56 2.63
N VAL A 287 -0.95 -2.62 1.82
CA VAL A 287 0.32 -3.10 1.26
C VAL A 287 0.44 -2.91 -0.26
N SER A 288 -0.60 -2.38 -0.92
CA SER A 288 -0.62 -2.12 -2.36
C SER A 288 -0.27 -0.66 -2.66
N SER A 289 0.63 -0.43 -3.62
CA SER A 289 0.92 0.89 -4.16
C SER A 289 -0.25 1.46 -4.99
N LEU A 290 -1.10 0.58 -5.55
CA LEU A 290 -2.34 0.96 -6.25
C LEU A 290 -3.42 1.52 -5.30
N SER A 291 -3.20 1.50 -3.99
CA SER A 291 -4.05 2.17 -3.00
C SER A 291 -4.14 3.68 -3.19
N VAL A 292 -3.21 4.28 -3.94
CA VAL A 292 -3.28 5.70 -4.35
C VAL A 292 -4.60 6.05 -5.05
N PHE A 293 -5.22 5.08 -5.74
CA PHE A 293 -6.52 5.26 -6.40
C PHE A 293 -7.72 5.27 -5.45
N CYS A 294 -7.54 4.83 -4.20
CA CYS A 294 -8.57 4.95 -3.17
C CYS A 294 -8.82 6.42 -2.83
N ASP A 295 -7.75 7.20 -2.69
CA ASP A 295 -7.83 8.64 -2.35
C ASP A 295 -8.09 9.51 -3.60
N ARG A 296 -7.72 9.02 -4.79
CA ARG A 296 -7.85 9.72 -6.07
C ARG A 296 -8.65 8.91 -7.09
N PRO A 297 -9.99 8.87 -6.94
CA PRO A 297 -10.86 8.13 -7.87
C PRO A 297 -10.90 8.73 -9.28
N ASP A 298 -10.45 9.97 -9.45
CA ASP A 298 -10.24 10.66 -10.72
C ASP A 298 -9.06 10.05 -11.49
N TRP A 299 -7.96 9.71 -10.81
CA TRP A 299 -6.81 9.05 -11.45
C TRP A 299 -7.13 7.64 -11.93
N LEU A 300 -8.02 6.93 -11.21
CA LEU A 300 -8.53 5.64 -11.69
C LEU A 300 -9.33 5.80 -12.99
N ASN A 301 -10.14 6.86 -13.10
CA ASN A 301 -10.89 7.13 -14.33
C ASN A 301 -9.94 7.40 -15.50
N LEU A 302 -8.89 8.20 -15.27
CA LEU A 302 -7.88 8.51 -16.27
C LEU A 302 -7.14 7.25 -16.73
N TRP A 303 -6.72 6.39 -15.79
CA TRP A 303 -6.13 5.10 -16.15
C TRP A 303 -7.09 4.26 -17.00
N ALA A 304 -8.36 4.16 -16.58
CA ALA A 304 -9.37 3.41 -17.33
C ALA A 304 -9.57 3.95 -18.76
N GLU A 305 -9.56 5.27 -18.95
CA GLU A 305 -9.66 5.89 -20.28
C GLU A 305 -8.48 5.53 -21.17
N ILE A 306 -7.25 5.67 -20.64
CA ILE A 306 -6.01 5.33 -21.37
C ILE A 306 -6.00 3.84 -21.74
N GLU A 307 -6.36 2.98 -20.80
CA GLU A 307 -6.42 1.52 -21.01
C GLU A 307 -7.50 1.13 -22.04
N LEU A 308 -8.66 1.78 -21.99
CA LEU A 308 -9.72 1.57 -22.98
C LEU A 308 -9.27 1.96 -24.38
N GLY A 309 -8.63 3.13 -24.52
CA GLY A 309 -8.08 3.60 -25.80
C GLY A 309 -7.10 2.59 -26.38
N ASP A 310 -6.09 2.20 -25.61
CA ASP A 310 -5.08 1.21 -26.01
C ASP A 310 -5.70 -0.15 -26.39
N ALA A 311 -6.68 -0.63 -25.61
CA ALA A 311 -7.34 -1.90 -25.88
C ALA A 311 -8.18 -1.87 -27.17
N LEU A 312 -8.88 -0.75 -27.43
CA LEU A 312 -9.66 -0.57 -28.65
C LEU A 312 -8.77 -0.40 -29.88
N ASP A 313 -7.67 0.38 -29.78
CA ASP A 313 -6.70 0.54 -30.86
C ASP A 313 -6.07 -0.79 -31.25
N LYS A 314 -5.81 -1.66 -30.27
CA LYS A 314 -5.32 -3.04 -30.50
C LYS A 314 -6.37 -4.02 -31.00
N LEU A 315 -7.66 -3.75 -30.81
CA LEU A 315 -8.77 -4.61 -31.26
C LEU A 315 -9.26 -4.22 -32.67
N LYS A 316 -9.20 -2.92 -32.99
CA LYS A 316 -9.63 -2.35 -34.26
C LYS A 316 -9.08 -3.09 -35.50
N PRO A 317 -7.77 -3.34 -35.65
CA PRO A 317 -7.25 -4.05 -36.82
C PRO A 317 -7.77 -5.49 -36.91
N ASP A 318 -8.03 -6.14 -35.77
CA ASP A 318 -8.58 -7.49 -35.75
C ASP A 318 -10.04 -7.51 -36.22
N THR A 319 -10.82 -6.48 -35.89
CA THR A 319 -12.23 -6.34 -36.30
C THR A 319 -12.42 -5.81 -37.73
N GLU A 320 -11.49 -5.02 -38.25
CA GLU A 320 -11.57 -4.48 -39.61
C GLU A 320 -11.15 -5.52 -40.65
N ASN A 321 -10.23 -6.42 -40.30
CA ASN A 321 -9.77 -7.46 -41.21
C ASN A 321 -10.82 -8.56 -41.43
N GLU A 322 -11.44 -8.59 -42.61
CA GLU A 322 -12.45 -9.58 -42.99
C GLU A 322 -11.98 -11.04 -42.85
N SER A 323 -10.70 -11.31 -43.03
CA SER A 323 -10.17 -12.68 -42.92
C SER A 323 -10.30 -13.25 -41.50
N ASN A 324 -10.35 -12.38 -40.48
CA ASN A 324 -10.51 -12.77 -39.09
C ASN A 324 -11.95 -13.18 -38.72
N TRP A 325 -12.92 -12.77 -39.54
CA TRP A 325 -14.34 -13.13 -39.37
C TRP A 325 -14.69 -14.46 -40.04
N LYS A 326 -13.86 -14.94 -40.96
CA LYS A 326 -14.04 -16.22 -41.65
C LYS A 326 -13.52 -17.35 -40.77
N LYS A 327 -14.21 -18.50 -40.78
CA LYS A 327 -13.64 -19.75 -40.24
C LYS A 327 -12.44 -20.12 -41.12
N LYS A 328 -11.29 -20.45 -40.52
CA LYS A 328 -10.24 -21.19 -41.23
C LYS A 328 -10.82 -22.56 -41.57
N ILE A 329 -11.28 -22.74 -42.80
CA ILE A 329 -11.54 -24.07 -43.36
C ILE A 329 -10.16 -24.61 -43.72
N GLU A 330 -9.58 -25.43 -42.85
CA GLU A 330 -8.43 -26.25 -43.24
C GLU A 330 -8.93 -27.24 -44.30
N SER A 331 -8.67 -26.89 -45.56
CA SER A 331 -8.73 -27.83 -46.66
C SER A 331 -7.64 -28.86 -46.40
N VAL A 332 -8.03 -30.06 -45.97
CA VAL A 332 -7.50 -31.39 -46.34
C VAL A 332 -7.74 -32.39 -45.19
N VAL A 333 -8.55 -33.41 -45.52
CA VAL A 333 -8.65 -34.76 -44.92
C VAL A 333 -9.66 -34.95 -43.77
N LEU A 334 -10.79 -35.56 -44.17
CA LEU A 334 -11.52 -36.65 -43.50
C LEU A 334 -11.03 -36.97 -42.07
N SER A 335 -11.61 -36.32 -41.06
CA SER A 335 -11.64 -36.87 -39.71
C SER A 335 -12.97 -36.52 -39.05
N THR A 336 -13.69 -37.61 -38.80
CA THR A 336 -14.92 -37.77 -38.02
C THR A 336 -15.14 -36.75 -36.90
N CYS A 337 -16.30 -36.08 -36.96
CA CYS A 337 -17.19 -35.76 -35.83
C CYS A 337 -16.48 -35.38 -34.51
N THR A 338 -16.14 -34.10 -34.32
CA THR A 338 -16.13 -33.44 -32.99
C THR A 338 -15.86 -31.92 -33.00
N ASP A 339 -15.52 -31.26 -34.12
CA ASP A 339 -14.95 -29.89 -34.05
C ASP A 339 -15.58 -28.84 -35.01
N ASP A 340 -16.86 -28.98 -35.37
CA ASP A 340 -17.56 -28.05 -36.30
C ASP A 340 -17.83 -26.64 -35.74
N HIS A 341 -17.52 -26.41 -34.45
CA HIS A 341 -17.85 -25.18 -33.72
C HIS A 341 -16.64 -24.27 -33.43
N LYS A 342 -15.60 -24.27 -34.27
CA LYS A 342 -14.48 -23.33 -34.09
C LYS A 342 -14.94 -21.88 -34.31
N SER A 343 -14.73 -21.03 -33.30
CA SER A 343 -15.01 -19.60 -33.37
C SER A 343 -14.05 -18.88 -34.33
N PRO A 344 -14.47 -17.79 -34.99
CA PRO A 344 -13.57 -16.97 -35.80
C PRO A 344 -12.37 -16.41 -35.01
N LEU A 345 -11.30 -16.04 -35.71
CA LEU A 345 -10.08 -15.51 -35.08
C LEU A 345 -10.35 -14.25 -34.27
N VAL A 346 -11.27 -13.40 -34.72
CA VAL A 346 -11.66 -12.16 -34.02
C VAL A 346 -12.19 -12.43 -32.61
N SER A 347 -12.89 -13.56 -32.39
CA SER A 347 -13.39 -13.95 -31.06
C SER A 347 -12.23 -14.25 -30.11
N SER A 348 -11.18 -14.92 -30.60
CA SER A 348 -9.98 -15.20 -29.80
C SER A 348 -9.20 -13.92 -29.45
N ALA A 349 -9.14 -12.97 -30.39
CA ALA A 349 -8.52 -11.67 -30.17
C ALA A 349 -9.27 -10.89 -29.09
N PHE A 350 -10.59 -10.78 -29.23
CA PHE A 350 -11.47 -10.17 -28.24
C PHE A 350 -11.31 -10.77 -26.84
N VAL A 351 -11.41 -12.10 -26.71
CA VAL A 351 -11.27 -12.78 -25.40
C VAL A 351 -9.90 -12.51 -24.78
N ARG A 352 -8.83 -12.53 -25.59
CA ARG A 352 -7.46 -12.23 -25.12
C ARG A 352 -7.35 -10.80 -24.58
N ARG A 353 -7.95 -9.81 -25.27
CA ARG A 353 -7.95 -8.41 -24.82
C ARG A 353 -8.74 -8.26 -23.52
N LEU A 354 -9.95 -8.82 -23.46
CA LEU A 354 -10.78 -8.76 -22.26
C LEU A 354 -10.10 -9.46 -21.06
N ALA A 355 -9.48 -10.62 -21.28
CA ALA A 355 -8.72 -11.32 -20.26
C ALA A 355 -7.56 -10.47 -19.73
N SER A 356 -6.81 -9.79 -20.61
CA SER A 356 -5.75 -8.86 -20.21
C SER A 356 -6.26 -7.74 -19.29
N ILE A 357 -7.41 -7.13 -19.64
CA ILE A 357 -8.05 -6.10 -18.80
C ILE A 357 -8.46 -6.66 -17.44
N VAL A 358 -9.03 -7.86 -17.42
CA VAL A 358 -9.42 -8.53 -16.17
C VAL A 358 -8.21 -8.82 -15.30
N GLU A 359 -7.09 -9.29 -15.86
CA GLU A 359 -5.86 -9.51 -15.09
C GLU A 359 -5.31 -8.22 -14.49
N ARG A 360 -5.29 -7.13 -15.26
CA ARG A 360 -4.88 -5.81 -14.75
C ARG A 360 -5.80 -5.34 -13.64
N CYS A 361 -7.11 -5.47 -13.83
CA CYS A 361 -8.10 -5.12 -12.83
C CYS A 361 -7.89 -5.87 -11.51
N ARG A 362 -7.53 -7.15 -11.53
CA ARG A 362 -7.32 -7.96 -10.30
C ARG A 362 -6.22 -7.40 -9.40
N SER A 363 -5.27 -6.64 -9.95
CA SER A 363 -4.22 -6.00 -9.16
C SER A 363 -4.73 -4.89 -8.23
N LEU A 364 -5.90 -4.29 -8.51
CA LEU A 364 -6.47 -3.26 -7.66
C LEU A 364 -6.78 -3.81 -6.27
N PRO A 365 -6.53 -3.06 -5.19
CA PRO A 365 -6.59 -3.59 -3.82
C PRO A 365 -8.00 -3.73 -3.26
N SER A 366 -9.01 -3.10 -3.87
CA SER A 366 -10.39 -3.10 -3.37
C SER A 366 -11.37 -3.60 -4.42
N VAL A 367 -12.34 -4.41 -3.99
CA VAL A 367 -13.45 -4.86 -4.84
C VAL A 367 -14.21 -3.68 -5.47
N THR A 368 -14.34 -2.55 -4.77
CA THR A 368 -15.05 -1.37 -5.30
C THR A 368 -14.29 -0.75 -6.47
N LEU A 369 -12.97 -0.59 -6.35
CA LEU A 369 -12.09 -0.11 -7.42
C LEU A 369 -12.10 -1.08 -8.60
N ARG A 370 -11.98 -2.39 -8.35
CA ARG A 370 -12.06 -3.44 -9.38
C ARG A 370 -13.37 -3.34 -10.17
N SER A 371 -14.49 -3.27 -9.46
CA SER A 371 -15.81 -3.15 -10.08
C SER A 371 -15.95 -1.88 -10.91
N LYS A 372 -15.45 -0.74 -10.40
CA LYS A 372 -15.48 0.53 -11.13
C LYS A 372 -14.63 0.46 -12.39
N PHE A 373 -13.41 -0.05 -12.30
CA PHE A 373 -12.50 -0.20 -13.45
C PHE A 373 -13.10 -1.08 -14.55
N LEU A 374 -13.65 -2.25 -14.21
CA LEU A 374 -14.31 -3.12 -15.19
C LEU A 374 -15.53 -2.47 -15.86
N ARG A 375 -16.29 -1.63 -15.13
CA ARG A 375 -17.39 -0.86 -15.74
C ARG A 375 -16.90 0.19 -16.73
N LEU A 376 -15.77 0.84 -16.45
CA LEU A 376 -15.21 1.88 -17.30
C LEU A 376 -14.50 1.31 -18.54
N VAL A 377 -13.86 0.14 -18.44
CA VAL A 377 -13.05 -0.43 -19.54
C VAL A 377 -13.70 -1.64 -20.18
N GLY A 378 -14.07 -2.63 -19.37
CA GLY A 378 -14.58 -3.92 -19.84
C GLY A 378 -15.93 -3.79 -20.57
N VAL A 379 -16.88 -3.05 -20.00
CA VAL A 379 -18.22 -2.87 -20.60
C VAL A 379 -18.14 -2.19 -21.97
N PRO A 380 -17.39 -1.08 -22.17
CA PRO A 380 -17.23 -0.49 -23.49
C PRO A 380 -16.58 -1.41 -24.53
N ILE A 381 -15.56 -2.19 -24.14
CA ILE A 381 -14.92 -3.17 -25.05
C ILE A 381 -15.92 -4.22 -25.51
N ILE A 382 -16.71 -4.77 -24.57
CA ILE A 382 -17.75 -5.76 -24.87
C ILE A 382 -18.79 -5.17 -25.83
N ARG A 383 -19.28 -3.95 -25.55
CA ARG A 383 -20.26 -3.26 -26.43
C ARG A 383 -19.70 -3.04 -27.83
N LYS A 384 -18.48 -2.50 -27.95
CA LYS A 384 -17.84 -2.27 -29.25
C LYS A 384 -17.69 -3.55 -30.06
N PHE A 385 -17.35 -4.67 -29.42
CA PHE A 385 -17.27 -5.95 -30.11
C PHE A 385 -18.65 -6.45 -30.58
N PHE A 386 -19.69 -6.31 -29.76
CA PHE A 386 -21.06 -6.65 -30.17
C PHE A 386 -21.59 -5.75 -31.29
N ASP A 387 -21.29 -4.45 -31.25
CA ASP A 387 -21.64 -3.53 -32.34
C ASP A 387 -20.99 -3.96 -33.66
N SER A 388 -19.71 -4.38 -33.61
CA SER A 388 -19.01 -4.92 -34.78
C SER A 388 -19.64 -6.22 -35.29
N ILE A 389 -20.06 -7.13 -34.39
CA ILE A 389 -20.79 -8.35 -34.78
C ILE A 389 -22.10 -7.98 -35.47
N LEU A 390 -22.89 -7.09 -34.87
CA LEU A 390 -24.18 -6.67 -35.40
C LEU A 390 -24.04 -6.07 -36.80
N LEU A 391 -23.05 -5.18 -36.99
CA LEU A 391 -22.76 -4.59 -38.29
C LEU A 391 -22.45 -5.66 -39.33
N ARG A 392 -21.59 -6.65 -39.01
CA ARG A 392 -21.25 -7.75 -39.92
C ARG A 392 -22.45 -8.65 -40.23
N CYS A 393 -23.34 -8.89 -39.27
CA CYS A 393 -24.59 -9.62 -39.51
C CYS A 393 -25.49 -8.86 -40.49
N GLN A 394 -25.66 -7.55 -40.31
CA GLN A 394 -26.45 -6.70 -41.21
C GLN A 394 -25.87 -6.65 -42.63
N GLU A 395 -24.53 -6.56 -42.76
CA GLU A 395 -23.84 -6.65 -44.05
C GLU A 395 -24.11 -8.00 -44.75
N ALA A 396 -24.05 -9.11 -44.00
CA ALA A 396 -24.32 -10.44 -44.54
C ALA A 396 -25.79 -10.59 -44.99
N GLU A 397 -26.75 -10.13 -44.18
CA GLU A 397 -28.18 -10.13 -44.52
C GLU A 397 -28.45 -9.31 -45.80
N GLY A 398 -27.88 -8.11 -45.91
CA GLY A 398 -28.02 -7.25 -47.08
C GLY A 398 -27.46 -7.89 -48.36
N LEU A 399 -26.32 -8.59 -48.26
CA LEU A 399 -25.74 -9.34 -49.37
C LEU A 399 -26.63 -10.50 -49.82
N THR A 400 -27.27 -11.21 -48.88
CA THR A 400 -28.21 -12.30 -49.20
C THR A 400 -29.54 -11.83 -49.75
N ALA A 401 -29.94 -10.58 -49.50
CA ALA A 401 -31.19 -10.01 -50.04
C ALA A 401 -31.04 -9.48 -51.48
N LEU A 402 -29.80 -9.31 -51.97
CA LEU A 402 -29.47 -8.84 -53.32
C LEU A 402 -29.16 -9.99 -54.32
N THR A 403 -29.06 -11.23 -53.83
CA THR A 403 -28.90 -12.47 -54.60
C THR A 403 -30.19 -13.25 -54.64
#